data_AF-A0A2D5B3R2-F1
#
_entry.id   AF-A0A2D5B3R2-F1
#
_cell.length_a   1.000
_cell.length_b   1.000
_cell.length_c   1.000
_cell.angle_alpha   90.00
_cell.angle_beta   90.00
_cell.angle_gamma   90.00
#
_symmetry.space_group_name_H-M   'P 1'
#
loop_
_entity.id
_entity.type
_entity.pdbx_description
1 polymer ?
#
loop_
_entity_poly.entity_id
_entity_poly.type
_entity_poly.pdbx_seq_one_letter_code
_entity_poly.pdbx_strand_id
1 'polypeptide(L)'
;MPSRSSKSNPKRFHSMRITTSPFVLSLLAASTPSIAATINVPADHATITAAVAAAGPADTIFIEAGTYYESSIYIESPDLTITGATNADGTPAVTLDGSGVGDILIAIGVVGSDGATVENIVFTGSLGNALWIYHMDPIVRNCVFTGITSQWQGAAIWSSDSEAIIEDCRFVGNDAGDSGNILFNKSISGDNPGLLARDCTFEDNQGYAITQIQYTTAGIRDCTFRNNTASAAISTFGSGGMVSVSDSLFCENAAEAIEGPWQDGGGNEYVDVCPVECAGDVTGDGTIDVSDLLAVIADWGNPYDVGDLLTVIGEWGEACP
;
A
#
# COMPACT_ATOMS: atom_id res chain seq x y z
N MET A 1 -36.52 84.44 -32.81
CA MET A 1 -35.86 84.75 -34.11
C MET A 1 -34.71 85.70 -33.81
N PRO A 2 -33.48 85.60 -34.40
CA PRO A 2 -33.02 84.98 -35.68
C PRO A 2 -31.98 83.83 -35.48
N SER A 3 -31.78 82.91 -36.47
CA SER A 3 -30.62 82.74 -37.41
C SER A 3 -29.25 82.36 -36.76
N ARG A 4 -28.30 81.58 -37.32
CA ARG A 4 -28.16 80.69 -38.49
C ARG A 4 -26.80 79.95 -38.39
N SER A 5 -26.71 78.81 -39.08
CA SER A 5 -25.56 78.24 -39.82
C SER A 5 -24.38 77.55 -39.12
N SER A 6 -24.22 76.27 -39.49
CA SER A 6 -23.01 75.45 -39.46
C SER A 6 -22.08 75.77 -40.65
N LYS A 7 -20.76 75.84 -40.42
CA LYS A 7 -19.71 75.61 -41.43
C LYS A 7 -18.53 74.84 -40.81
N SER A 8 -18.05 73.86 -41.57
CA SER A 8 -16.97 72.91 -41.32
C SER A 8 -15.56 73.52 -41.36
N ASN A 9 -14.58 72.90 -40.67
CA ASN A 9 -13.17 72.87 -41.07
C ASN A 9 -12.39 71.73 -40.36
N PRO A 10 -11.21 71.30 -40.87
CA PRO A 10 -10.91 69.88 -41.12
C PRO A 10 -9.96 69.20 -40.13
N LYS A 11 -9.94 67.85 -40.22
CA LYS A 11 -9.21 66.88 -39.39
C LYS A 11 -7.68 67.07 -39.47
N ARG A 12 -7.01 67.15 -38.31
CA ARG A 12 -5.55 67.05 -38.15
C ARG A 12 -5.15 65.59 -37.91
N PHE A 13 -4.32 65.04 -38.80
CA PHE A 13 -3.63 63.76 -38.62
C PHE A 13 -2.59 63.89 -37.49
N HIS A 14 -2.72 63.05 -36.46
CA HIS A 14 -1.68 62.88 -35.43
C HIS A 14 -0.77 61.71 -35.85
N SER A 15 0.54 61.99 -35.90
CA SER A 15 1.59 61.02 -36.19
C SER A 15 1.67 59.95 -35.09
N MET A 16 1.45 58.70 -35.46
CA MET A 16 1.59 57.52 -34.60
C MET A 16 3.08 57.23 -34.37
N ARG A 17 3.55 57.37 -33.12
CA ARG A 17 4.91 56.94 -32.73
C ARG A 17 4.87 55.44 -32.43
N ILE A 18 5.61 54.65 -33.19
CA ILE A 18 5.80 53.21 -32.96
C ILE A 18 6.81 53.06 -31.81
N THR A 19 6.34 52.62 -30.64
CA THR A 19 7.19 52.19 -29.53
C THR A 19 7.55 50.72 -29.71
N THR A 20 8.83 50.43 -29.95
CA THR A 20 9.37 49.07 -30.01
C THR A 20 9.40 48.47 -28.61
N SER A 21 8.59 47.44 -28.38
CA SER A 21 8.61 46.62 -27.15
C SER A 21 9.84 45.70 -27.17
N PRO A 22 10.63 45.59 -26.08
CA PRO A 22 11.72 44.63 -26.03
C PRO A 22 11.16 43.21 -25.93
N PHE A 23 11.51 42.36 -26.89
CA PHE A 23 11.32 40.92 -26.83
C PHE A 23 12.12 40.39 -25.63
N VAL A 24 11.42 39.96 -24.58
CA VAL A 24 12.02 39.16 -23.50
C VAL A 24 12.26 37.77 -24.09
N LEU A 25 13.52 37.46 -24.38
CA LEU A 25 13.95 36.13 -24.79
C LEU A 25 13.83 35.22 -23.55
N SER A 26 12.69 34.54 -23.42
CA SER A 26 12.52 33.50 -22.39
C SER A 26 13.48 32.36 -22.72
N LEU A 27 14.54 32.23 -21.93
CA LEU A 27 15.44 31.09 -21.99
C LEU A 27 14.61 29.88 -21.55
N LEU A 28 14.19 29.02 -22.50
CA LEU A 28 13.80 27.66 -22.15
C LEU A 28 15.06 27.00 -21.58
N ALA A 29 15.16 26.93 -20.26
CA ALA A 29 16.04 25.98 -19.62
C ALA A 29 15.51 24.60 -20.03
N ALA A 30 16.20 23.96 -20.96
CA ALA A 30 15.98 22.54 -21.20
C ALA A 30 16.35 21.84 -19.89
N SER A 31 15.34 21.39 -19.13
CA SER A 31 15.54 20.44 -18.04
C SER A 31 16.16 19.20 -18.69
N THR A 32 17.46 19.02 -18.47
CA THR A 32 18.09 17.74 -18.76
C THR A 32 17.32 16.70 -17.97
N PRO A 33 16.80 15.62 -18.58
CA PRO A 33 16.17 14.56 -17.81
C PRO A 33 17.19 14.07 -16.78
N SER A 34 16.86 14.25 -15.50
CA SER A 34 17.64 13.63 -14.43
C SER A 34 17.44 12.14 -14.57
N ILE A 35 18.53 11.38 -14.60
CA ILE A 35 18.43 9.93 -14.46
C ILE A 35 18.01 9.68 -13.01
N ALA A 36 16.99 8.85 -12.82
CA ALA A 36 16.59 8.35 -11.51
C ALA A 36 17.81 7.76 -10.80
N ALA A 37 18.14 8.30 -9.64
CA ALA A 37 19.27 7.87 -8.82
C ALA A 37 18.84 6.79 -7.83
N THR A 38 19.77 5.92 -7.46
CA THR A 38 19.63 5.05 -6.29
C THR A 38 20.38 5.68 -5.13
N ILE A 39 19.66 5.95 -4.04
CA ILE A 39 20.16 6.48 -2.78
C ILE A 39 20.16 5.35 -1.76
N ASN A 40 21.33 4.92 -1.30
CA ASN A 40 21.50 3.77 -0.41
C ASN A 40 21.46 4.21 1.05
N VAL A 41 20.67 3.52 1.87
CA VAL A 41 20.60 3.73 3.32
C VAL A 41 21.18 2.49 4.00
N PRO A 42 22.25 2.61 4.82
CA PRO A 42 22.78 3.86 5.39
C PRO A 42 23.98 4.47 4.63
N ALA A 43 24.40 3.90 3.49
CA ALA A 43 25.69 4.22 2.87
C ALA A 43 25.80 5.67 2.35
N ASP A 44 24.76 6.20 1.71
CA ASP A 44 24.71 7.57 1.20
C ASP A 44 24.10 8.53 2.23
N HIS A 45 23.08 8.07 2.95
CA HIS A 45 22.43 8.81 4.03
C HIS A 45 22.22 7.90 5.24
N ALA A 46 22.57 8.38 6.44
CA ALA A 46 22.49 7.57 7.66
C ALA A 46 21.07 7.16 8.07
N THR A 47 20.04 7.85 7.55
CA THR A 47 18.63 7.62 7.88
C THR A 47 17.76 7.64 6.63
N ILE A 48 16.64 6.92 6.67
CA ILE A 48 15.64 6.88 5.59
C ILE A 48 15.07 8.28 5.38
N THR A 49 14.77 8.99 6.46
CA THR A 49 14.27 10.38 6.41
C THR A 49 15.21 11.30 5.63
N ALA A 50 16.53 11.17 5.85
CA ALA A 50 17.51 11.99 5.16
C ALA A 50 17.66 11.61 3.68
N ALA A 51 17.51 10.33 3.34
CA ALA A 51 17.48 9.89 1.94
C ALA A 51 16.24 10.43 1.21
N VAL A 52 15.05 10.34 1.83
CA VAL A 52 13.79 10.87 1.27
C VAL A 52 13.90 12.38 1.04
N ALA A 53 14.47 13.13 1.97
CA ALA A 53 14.67 14.57 1.82
C ALA A 53 15.66 14.96 0.70
N ALA A 54 16.55 14.05 0.30
CA ALA A 54 17.52 14.28 -0.76
C ALA A 54 17.04 13.78 -2.14
N ALA A 55 15.99 12.94 -2.17
CA ALA A 55 15.50 12.31 -3.38
C ALA A 55 14.72 13.28 -4.28
N GLY A 56 14.92 13.15 -5.59
CA GLY A 56 14.12 13.78 -6.63
C GLY A 56 13.03 12.87 -7.19
N PRO A 57 12.29 13.33 -8.21
CA PRO A 57 11.29 12.52 -8.90
C PRO A 57 11.89 11.22 -9.48
N ALA A 58 11.16 10.12 -9.36
CA ALA A 58 11.53 8.79 -9.85
C ALA A 58 12.79 8.15 -9.20
N ASP A 59 13.41 8.78 -8.20
CA ASP A 59 14.55 8.19 -7.50
C ASP A 59 14.14 6.92 -6.72
N THR A 60 15.12 6.08 -6.44
CA THR A 60 14.98 4.88 -5.60
C THR A 60 15.77 5.06 -4.32
N ILE A 61 15.11 4.85 -3.19
CA ILE A 61 15.74 4.72 -1.87
C ILE A 61 15.86 3.23 -1.59
N PHE A 62 17.08 2.72 -1.61
CA PHE A 62 17.39 1.33 -1.28
C PHE A 62 17.84 1.23 0.17
N ILE A 63 17.14 0.45 0.98
CA ILE A 63 17.42 0.29 2.41
C ILE A 63 18.10 -1.06 2.62
N GLU A 64 19.33 -1.05 3.12
CA GLU A 64 20.06 -2.26 3.49
C GLU A 64 19.39 -3.02 4.65
N ALA A 65 19.64 -4.32 4.75
CA ALA A 65 19.05 -5.16 5.79
C ALA A 65 19.37 -4.63 7.20
N GLY A 66 18.37 -4.57 8.07
CA GLY A 66 18.52 -4.05 9.43
C GLY A 66 17.24 -3.46 10.02
N THR A 67 17.35 -2.99 11.26
CA THR A 67 16.27 -2.30 11.98
C THR A 67 16.54 -0.81 12.04
N TYR A 68 15.56 -0.02 11.60
CA TYR A 68 15.60 1.44 11.52
C TYR A 68 14.54 2.01 12.46
N TYR A 69 14.97 2.82 13.42
CA TYR A 69 14.09 3.46 14.39
C TYR A 69 13.75 4.88 13.93
N GLU A 70 12.77 4.97 13.04
CA GLU A 70 12.35 6.22 12.42
C GLU A 70 10.82 6.29 12.33
N SER A 71 10.30 7.51 12.27
CA SER A 71 8.88 7.79 12.10
C SER A 71 8.71 9.13 11.39
N SER A 72 7.50 9.43 10.93
CA SER A 72 7.16 10.69 10.26
C SER A 72 8.00 10.95 9.01
N ILE A 73 8.21 9.90 8.21
CA ILE A 73 8.84 9.99 6.90
C ILE A 73 7.78 10.44 5.89
N TYR A 74 7.97 11.59 5.25
CA TYR A 74 7.00 12.15 4.31
C TYR A 74 7.49 11.98 2.87
N ILE A 75 6.77 11.19 2.07
CA ILE A 75 7.01 11.05 0.64
C ILE A 75 6.31 12.20 -0.08
N GLU A 76 7.11 13.20 -0.45
CA GLU A 76 6.64 14.38 -1.18
C GLU A 76 7.10 14.42 -2.65
N SER A 77 7.91 13.46 -3.09
CA SER A 77 8.42 13.40 -4.46
C SER A 77 7.58 12.45 -5.31
N PRO A 78 7.18 12.84 -6.55
CA PRO A 78 6.46 11.95 -7.43
C PRO A 78 7.30 10.75 -7.88
N ASP A 79 6.66 9.61 -8.04
CA ASP A 79 7.22 8.36 -8.57
C ASP A 79 8.40 7.81 -7.75
N LEU A 80 8.51 8.22 -6.47
CA LEU A 80 9.58 7.75 -5.59
C LEU A 80 9.39 6.26 -5.28
N THR A 81 10.48 5.49 -5.35
CA THR A 81 10.50 4.10 -4.88
C THR A 81 11.26 4.01 -3.56
N ILE A 82 10.66 3.42 -2.54
CA ILE A 82 11.30 3.05 -1.29
C ILE A 82 11.27 1.53 -1.18
N THR A 83 12.43 0.90 -1.20
CA THR A 83 12.55 -0.56 -1.23
C THR A 83 13.58 -1.04 -0.22
N GLY A 84 13.20 -2.04 0.57
CA GLY A 84 14.12 -2.74 1.47
C GLY A 84 14.88 -3.88 0.80
N ALA A 85 16.04 -4.22 1.33
CA ALA A 85 16.71 -5.47 1.05
C ALA A 85 15.81 -6.66 1.45
N THR A 86 15.93 -7.76 0.72
CA THR A 86 15.21 -9.01 1.00
C THR A 86 16.16 -10.10 1.50
N ASN A 87 15.60 -11.06 2.23
CA ASN A 87 16.25 -12.33 2.52
C ASN A 87 16.31 -13.20 1.25
N ALA A 88 17.01 -14.33 1.33
CA ALA A 88 17.17 -15.24 0.19
C ALA A 88 15.84 -15.83 -0.31
N ASP A 89 14.84 -15.94 0.56
CA ASP A 89 13.48 -16.41 0.27
C ASP A 89 12.56 -15.32 -0.29
N GLY A 90 13.06 -14.09 -0.46
CA GLY A 90 12.27 -12.95 -0.93
C GLY A 90 11.55 -12.17 0.16
N THR A 91 11.54 -12.65 1.41
CA THR A 91 10.91 -11.92 2.53
C THR A 91 11.66 -10.63 2.87
N PRO A 92 11.01 -9.61 3.42
CA PRO A 92 11.66 -8.38 3.87
C PRO A 92 12.80 -8.62 4.88
N ALA A 93 13.98 -8.04 4.63
CA ALA A 93 15.10 -8.04 5.57
C ALA A 93 15.26 -6.70 6.32
N VAL A 94 14.35 -5.75 6.06
CA VAL A 94 14.32 -4.42 6.67
C VAL A 94 13.15 -4.31 7.63
N THR A 95 13.41 -3.81 8.83
CA THR A 95 12.38 -3.44 9.80
C THR A 95 12.40 -1.94 10.04
N LEU A 96 11.27 -1.26 9.78
CA LEU A 96 11.01 0.12 10.20
C LEU A 96 10.16 0.09 11.48
N ASP A 97 10.76 0.52 12.59
CA ASP A 97 10.19 0.44 13.93
C ASP A 97 9.92 1.83 14.52
N GLY A 98 8.64 2.13 14.78
CA GLY A 98 8.18 3.37 15.41
C GLY A 98 8.52 3.52 16.90
N SER A 99 9.17 2.51 17.50
CA SER A 99 9.60 2.45 18.90
C SER A 99 8.48 2.61 19.93
N GLY A 100 7.21 2.42 19.53
CA GLY A 100 6.04 2.65 20.36
C GLY A 100 5.85 4.12 20.73
N VAL A 101 6.39 5.06 19.95
CA VAL A 101 6.25 6.50 20.18
C VAL A 101 5.83 7.29 18.93
N GLY A 102 5.96 6.71 17.74
CA GLY A 102 5.55 7.32 16.48
C GLY A 102 4.08 7.07 16.16
N ASP A 103 3.34 8.13 15.81
CA ASP A 103 1.95 8.01 15.35
C ASP A 103 1.88 7.51 13.89
N ILE A 104 2.84 7.91 13.05
CA ILE A 104 2.92 7.51 11.64
C ILE A 104 4.36 7.15 11.29
N LEU A 105 4.60 6.05 10.59
CA LEU A 105 5.95 5.69 10.12
C LEU A 105 6.24 6.35 8.79
N ILE A 106 5.41 6.08 7.78
CA ILE A 106 5.49 6.71 6.46
C ILE A 106 4.15 7.38 6.13
N ALA A 107 4.23 8.63 5.68
CA ALA A 107 3.12 9.36 5.10
C ALA A 107 3.39 9.59 3.61
N ILE A 108 2.40 9.30 2.78
CA ILE A 108 2.42 9.41 1.32
C ILE A 108 1.34 10.42 0.92
N GLY A 109 1.74 11.56 0.35
CA GLY A 109 0.77 12.55 -0.13
C GLY A 109 1.37 13.83 -0.70
N VAL A 110 1.31 13.98 -2.03
CA VAL A 110 1.43 15.27 -2.76
C VAL A 110 0.32 15.35 -3.79
N VAL A 111 -0.28 16.53 -3.87
CA VAL A 111 -1.25 16.85 -4.91
C VAL A 111 -0.56 16.93 -6.28
N GLY A 112 -0.89 16.01 -7.20
CA GLY A 112 -0.44 16.04 -8.60
C GLY A 112 0.72 15.10 -8.95
N SER A 113 0.88 14.01 -8.20
CA SER A 113 1.76 12.88 -8.50
C SER A 113 0.93 11.64 -8.80
N ASP A 114 1.40 10.79 -9.72
CA ASP A 114 0.71 9.57 -10.13
C ASP A 114 1.06 8.34 -9.27
N GLY A 115 1.90 8.48 -8.22
CA GLY A 115 2.14 7.40 -7.26
C GLY A 115 3.52 7.41 -6.59
N ALA A 116 3.70 6.46 -5.67
CA ALA A 116 4.95 6.07 -5.03
C ALA A 116 4.97 4.54 -4.87
N THR A 117 6.14 3.92 -4.81
CA THR A 117 6.27 2.48 -4.49
C THR A 117 6.91 2.29 -3.13
N VAL A 118 6.30 1.49 -2.27
CA VAL A 118 6.85 1.08 -0.97
C VAL A 118 6.86 -0.43 -0.90
N GLU A 119 8.04 -1.03 -0.77
CA GLU A 119 8.17 -2.48 -0.88
C GLU A 119 9.27 -3.09 -0.01
N ASN A 120 9.12 -4.37 0.31
CA ASN A 120 10.10 -5.19 1.02
C ASN A 120 10.43 -4.67 2.45
N ILE A 121 9.42 -4.20 3.19
CA ILE A 121 9.59 -3.62 4.53
C ILE A 121 8.68 -4.28 5.56
N VAL A 122 9.24 -4.58 6.74
CA VAL A 122 8.47 -4.88 7.96
C VAL A 122 8.19 -3.58 8.71
N PHE A 123 6.92 -3.25 8.92
CA PHE A 123 6.45 -2.12 9.74
C PHE A 123 6.01 -2.61 11.12
N THR A 124 6.53 -1.99 12.17
CA THR A 124 6.17 -2.32 13.56
C THR A 124 6.30 -1.12 14.49
N GLY A 125 5.83 -1.25 15.73
CA GLY A 125 6.04 -0.24 16.77
C GLY A 125 5.36 1.11 16.54
N SER A 126 4.36 1.19 15.66
CA SER A 126 3.52 2.40 15.50
C SER A 126 2.42 2.43 16.57
N LEU A 127 2.04 3.63 17.04
CA LEU A 127 0.87 3.87 17.90
C LEU A 127 -0.33 4.46 17.15
N GLY A 128 -0.17 4.76 15.86
CA GLY A 128 -1.22 5.22 14.96
C GLY A 128 -1.24 4.37 13.70
N ASN A 129 -1.07 5.00 12.53
CA ASN A 129 -1.08 4.30 11.24
C ASN A 129 0.36 4.07 10.81
N ALA A 130 0.81 2.83 10.59
CA ALA A 130 2.17 2.62 10.03
C ALA A 130 2.34 3.33 8.68
N LEU A 131 1.34 3.23 7.81
CA LEU A 131 1.30 3.92 6.52
C LEU A 131 0.06 4.82 6.43
N TRP A 132 0.27 6.09 6.08
CA TRP A 132 -0.81 7.03 5.79
C TRP A 132 -0.75 7.48 4.33
N ILE A 133 -1.77 7.15 3.56
CA ILE A 133 -1.93 7.46 2.15
C ILE A 133 -3.06 8.48 1.99
N TYR A 134 -2.77 9.58 1.28
CA TYR A 134 -3.72 10.65 1.05
C TYR A 134 -3.55 11.29 -0.34
N HIS A 135 -4.60 11.25 -1.18
CA HIS A 135 -4.60 11.85 -2.52
C HIS A 135 -3.47 11.36 -3.45
N MET A 136 -3.08 10.09 -3.34
CA MET A 136 -2.05 9.45 -4.16
C MET A 136 -2.39 7.98 -4.40
N ASP A 137 -1.87 7.41 -5.48
CA ASP A 137 -2.15 6.02 -5.87
C ASP A 137 -0.89 5.14 -5.77
N PRO A 138 -0.35 4.89 -4.55
CA PRO A 138 0.88 4.13 -4.40
C PRO A 138 0.68 2.63 -4.63
N ILE A 139 1.79 1.96 -4.95
CA ILE A 139 1.92 0.50 -4.85
C ILE A 139 2.63 0.17 -3.55
N VAL A 140 2.01 -0.65 -2.71
CA VAL A 140 2.58 -1.22 -1.50
C VAL A 140 2.69 -2.72 -1.70
N ARG A 141 3.90 -3.27 -1.71
CA ARG A 141 4.10 -4.69 -2.04
C ARG A 141 5.12 -5.41 -1.19
N ASN A 142 4.93 -6.70 -0.94
CA ASN A 142 5.86 -7.51 -0.13
C ASN A 142 6.19 -6.82 1.20
N CYS A 143 5.17 -6.33 1.90
CA CYS A 143 5.32 -5.62 3.16
C CYS A 143 4.63 -6.40 4.29
N VAL A 144 5.20 -6.33 5.49
CA VAL A 144 4.64 -6.98 6.68
C VAL A 144 4.30 -5.90 7.71
N PHE A 145 3.03 -5.77 8.06
CA PHE A 145 2.53 -4.90 9.12
C PHE A 145 2.26 -5.75 10.36
N THR A 146 3.07 -5.61 11.41
CA THR A 146 2.99 -6.52 12.56
C THR A 146 3.11 -5.85 13.91
N GLY A 147 2.27 -6.31 14.85
CA GLY A 147 2.27 -5.85 16.23
C GLY A 147 1.99 -4.37 16.38
N ILE A 148 1.25 -3.77 15.43
CA ILE A 148 0.89 -2.36 15.49
C ILE A 148 -0.35 -2.21 16.36
N THR A 149 -0.28 -1.33 17.35
CA THR A 149 -1.38 -1.07 18.27
C THR A 149 -1.84 0.37 18.10
N SER A 150 -3.07 0.58 17.63
CA SER A 150 -3.63 1.93 17.44
C SER A 150 -4.91 2.11 18.23
N GLN A 151 -5.08 3.30 18.81
CA GLN A 151 -6.34 3.75 19.40
C GLN A 151 -7.24 4.46 18.39
N TRP A 152 -6.76 4.61 17.15
CA TRP A 152 -7.39 5.34 16.07
C TRP A 152 -7.76 4.37 14.92
N GLN A 153 -8.60 4.81 14.00
CA GLN A 153 -8.86 4.04 12.77
C GLN A 153 -7.55 3.98 11.96
N GLY A 154 -7.23 2.84 11.34
CA GLY A 154 -6.17 2.66 10.34
C GLY A 154 -4.87 2.08 10.88
N ALA A 155 -4.90 1.20 11.88
CA ALA A 155 -3.73 0.76 12.65
C ALA A 155 -2.51 0.42 11.78
N ALA A 156 -2.69 -0.35 10.71
CA ALA A 156 -1.61 -0.56 9.75
C ALA A 156 -1.63 0.52 8.66
N ILE A 157 -2.74 0.65 7.94
CA ILE A 157 -2.86 1.54 6.79
C ILE A 157 -4.11 2.41 6.91
N TRP A 158 -3.92 3.72 6.74
CA TRP A 158 -4.98 4.65 6.41
C TRP A 158 -4.87 5.08 4.95
N SER A 159 -5.92 4.86 4.17
CA SER A 159 -6.05 5.34 2.79
C SER A 159 -7.27 6.27 2.64
N SER A 160 -7.08 7.41 1.98
CA SER A 160 -8.17 8.35 1.69
C SER A 160 -7.97 9.03 0.35
N ASP A 161 -9.01 8.96 -0.49
CA ASP A 161 -9.04 9.58 -1.82
C ASP A 161 -7.88 9.06 -2.68
N SER A 162 -7.76 7.73 -2.75
CA SER A 162 -6.58 7.03 -3.28
C SER A 162 -6.98 5.69 -3.89
N GLU A 163 -6.37 5.34 -5.00
CA GLU A 163 -6.49 4.08 -5.73
C GLU A 163 -5.30 3.16 -5.43
N ALA A 164 -4.83 3.16 -4.17
CA ALA A 164 -3.66 2.42 -3.74
C ALA A 164 -3.78 0.92 -4.05
N ILE A 165 -2.69 0.32 -4.53
CA ILE A 165 -2.57 -1.13 -4.72
C ILE A 165 -1.78 -1.68 -3.55
N ILE A 166 -2.40 -2.58 -2.78
CA ILE A 166 -1.78 -3.33 -1.69
C ILE A 166 -1.70 -4.78 -2.17
N GLU A 167 -0.48 -5.27 -2.43
CA GLU A 167 -0.28 -6.60 -3.00
C GLU A 167 0.77 -7.40 -2.22
N ASP A 168 0.59 -8.71 -2.09
CA ASP A 168 1.59 -9.56 -1.44
C ASP A 168 1.98 -9.04 -0.04
N CYS A 169 1.00 -8.56 0.73
CA CYS A 169 1.22 -7.95 2.03
C CYS A 169 0.63 -8.81 3.15
N ARG A 170 1.29 -8.79 4.31
CA ARG A 170 0.84 -9.50 5.51
C ARG A 170 0.53 -8.54 6.64
N PHE A 171 -0.63 -8.74 7.27
CA PHE A 171 -1.10 -7.98 8.43
C PHE A 171 -1.29 -8.95 9.60
N VAL A 172 -0.35 -8.92 10.54
CA VAL A 172 -0.16 -9.98 11.55
C VAL A 172 -0.23 -9.42 12.96
N GLY A 173 -1.21 -9.86 13.75
CA GLY A 173 -1.26 -9.52 15.18
C GLY A 173 -1.39 -8.03 15.45
N ASN A 174 -2.07 -7.28 14.58
CA ASN A 174 -2.33 -5.85 14.79
C ASN A 174 -3.58 -5.67 15.64
N ASP A 175 -3.58 -4.63 16.48
CA ASP A 175 -4.66 -4.33 17.42
C ASP A 175 -5.14 -2.89 17.25
N ALA A 176 -6.34 -2.73 16.69
CA ALA A 176 -7.06 -1.47 16.59
C ALA A 176 -8.23 -1.38 17.60
N GLY A 177 -8.36 -2.36 18.50
CA GLY A 177 -9.52 -2.54 19.38
C GLY A 177 -10.79 -3.01 18.66
N ASP A 178 -11.84 -3.27 19.44
CA ASP A 178 -13.07 -3.95 19.00
C ASP A 178 -13.85 -3.27 17.86
N SER A 179 -13.57 -1.99 17.60
CA SER A 179 -14.26 -1.21 16.55
C SER A 179 -13.28 -0.45 15.66
N GLY A 180 -11.98 -0.69 15.84
CA GLY A 180 -10.95 -0.14 14.97
C GLY A 180 -10.78 -0.97 13.71
N ASN A 181 -9.80 -0.58 12.91
CA ASN A 181 -9.53 -1.23 11.64
C ASN A 181 -8.03 -1.27 11.37
N ILE A 182 -7.59 -2.36 10.77
CA ILE A 182 -6.19 -2.59 10.41
C ILE A 182 -5.88 -1.84 9.13
N LEU A 183 -6.71 -2.04 8.11
CA LEU A 183 -6.69 -1.28 6.88
C LEU A 183 -7.97 -0.45 6.76
N PHE A 184 -7.82 0.84 6.56
CA PHE A 184 -8.93 1.79 6.40
C PHE A 184 -8.93 2.42 5.02
N ASN A 185 -10.09 2.47 4.37
CA ASN A 185 -10.29 3.14 3.09
C ASN A 185 -11.48 4.08 3.10
N LYS A 186 -11.33 5.26 2.49
CA LYS A 186 -12.47 6.13 2.17
C LYS A 186 -12.25 7.00 0.94
N SER A 187 -13.33 7.55 0.38
CA SER A 187 -13.26 8.74 -0.46
C SER A 187 -14.35 9.75 -0.14
N ILE A 188 -14.06 11.02 -0.40
CA ILE A 188 -15.03 12.12 -0.39
C ILE A 188 -15.70 12.33 -1.75
N SER A 189 -15.28 11.63 -2.81
CA SER A 189 -15.80 11.75 -4.18
C SER A 189 -16.41 10.45 -4.71
N GLY A 190 -17.58 10.54 -5.35
CA GLY A 190 -18.39 9.39 -5.83
C GLY A 190 -17.76 8.52 -6.93
N ASP A 191 -16.71 9.00 -7.58
CA ASP A 191 -16.14 8.38 -8.78
C ASP A 191 -14.78 7.68 -8.49
N ASN A 192 -14.38 7.56 -7.22
CA ASN A 192 -13.10 6.93 -6.85
C ASN A 192 -13.29 5.39 -6.76
N PRO A 193 -12.53 4.58 -7.51
CA PRO A 193 -12.65 3.12 -7.44
C PRO A 193 -12.21 2.56 -6.08
N GLY A 194 -11.45 3.30 -5.29
CA GLY A 194 -10.90 2.88 -4.01
C GLY A 194 -9.65 2.02 -4.18
N LEU A 195 -9.13 1.51 -3.07
CA LEU A 195 -7.95 0.65 -3.09
C LEU A 195 -8.22 -0.73 -3.71
N LEU A 196 -7.15 -1.39 -4.12
CA LEU A 196 -7.14 -2.81 -4.47
C LEU A 196 -6.22 -3.56 -3.50
N ALA A 197 -6.78 -4.47 -2.70
CA ALA A 197 -6.02 -5.44 -1.93
C ALA A 197 -6.00 -6.77 -2.67
N ARG A 198 -4.81 -7.31 -2.92
CA ARG A 198 -4.64 -8.62 -3.57
C ARG A 198 -3.52 -9.44 -2.97
N ASP A 199 -3.63 -10.76 -3.00
CA ASP A 199 -2.56 -11.65 -2.52
C ASP A 199 -2.15 -11.29 -1.09
N CYS A 200 -3.10 -10.83 -0.26
CA CYS A 200 -2.83 -10.31 1.09
C CYS A 200 -3.33 -11.29 2.15
N THR A 201 -2.59 -11.38 3.26
CA THR A 201 -2.99 -12.18 4.42
C THR A 201 -3.25 -11.28 5.63
N PHE A 202 -4.43 -11.42 6.24
CA PHE A 202 -4.81 -10.79 7.49
C PHE A 202 -5.00 -11.87 8.55
N GLU A 203 -4.04 -11.98 9.48
CA GLU A 203 -4.01 -13.03 10.49
C GLU A 203 -3.88 -12.47 11.91
N ASP A 204 -4.61 -13.07 12.84
CA ASP A 204 -4.53 -12.81 14.28
C ASP A 204 -4.80 -11.34 14.67
N ASN A 205 -5.57 -10.59 13.87
CA ASN A 205 -5.81 -9.17 14.15
C ASN A 205 -7.02 -8.94 15.06
N GLN A 206 -6.89 -7.95 15.95
CA GLN A 206 -7.99 -7.39 16.74
C GLN A 206 -8.48 -6.08 16.10
N GLY A 207 -9.73 -6.08 15.64
CA GLY A 207 -10.30 -5.01 14.82
C GLY A 207 -10.65 -5.52 13.41
N TYR A 208 -11.42 -4.74 12.65
CA TYR A 208 -11.78 -5.13 11.29
C TYR A 208 -10.49 -5.18 10.45
N ALA A 209 -10.23 -6.31 9.79
CA ALA A 209 -9.07 -6.45 8.92
C ALA A 209 -9.09 -5.37 7.82
N ILE A 210 -10.25 -5.18 7.20
CA ILE A 210 -10.48 -4.08 6.26
C ILE A 210 -11.77 -3.35 6.62
N THR A 211 -11.71 -2.03 6.65
CA THR A 211 -12.90 -1.17 6.71
C THR A 211 -12.93 -0.25 5.50
N GLN A 212 -14.08 -0.22 4.82
CA GLN A 212 -14.35 0.76 3.79
C GLN A 212 -15.51 1.68 4.15
N ILE A 213 -15.31 2.98 3.94
CA ILE A 213 -16.32 4.00 4.18
C ILE A 213 -16.47 4.91 2.97
N GLN A 214 -17.72 5.14 2.55
CA GLN A 214 -18.13 6.20 1.60
C GLN A 214 -17.50 6.11 0.19
N TYR A 215 -18.36 6.24 -0.83
CA TYR A 215 -18.02 6.62 -2.21
C TYR A 215 -16.83 5.88 -2.88
N THR A 216 -16.57 4.64 -2.50
CA THR A 216 -15.48 3.80 -3.03
C THR A 216 -15.96 2.38 -3.28
N THR A 217 -15.34 1.70 -4.25
CA THR A 217 -15.60 0.29 -4.55
C THR A 217 -14.34 -0.56 -4.46
N ALA A 218 -13.70 -0.63 -3.28
CA ALA A 218 -12.43 -1.34 -3.14
C ALA A 218 -12.56 -2.80 -3.58
N GLY A 219 -11.56 -3.24 -4.34
CA GLY A 219 -11.39 -4.62 -4.74
C GLY A 219 -10.59 -5.37 -3.68
N ILE A 220 -11.07 -6.55 -3.30
CA ILE A 220 -10.39 -7.49 -2.40
C ILE A 220 -10.40 -8.81 -3.13
N ARG A 221 -9.24 -9.35 -3.47
CA ARG A 221 -9.16 -10.63 -4.18
C ARG A 221 -7.94 -11.44 -3.79
N ASP A 222 -8.01 -12.76 -3.90
CA ASP A 222 -6.85 -13.61 -3.61
C ASP A 222 -6.32 -13.36 -2.17
N CYS A 223 -7.22 -13.05 -1.23
CA CYS A 223 -6.86 -12.67 0.13
C CYS A 223 -7.25 -13.75 1.13
N THR A 224 -6.47 -13.89 2.20
CA THR A 224 -6.74 -14.79 3.32
C THR A 224 -7.04 -13.99 4.58
N PHE A 225 -8.19 -14.24 5.19
CA PHE A 225 -8.60 -13.69 6.49
C PHE A 225 -8.69 -14.82 7.50
N ARG A 226 -7.71 -14.89 8.41
CA ARG A 226 -7.55 -15.95 9.40
C ARG A 226 -7.58 -15.43 10.83
N ASN A 227 -8.38 -16.06 11.70
CA ASN A 227 -8.32 -15.84 13.15
C ASN A 227 -8.42 -14.35 13.58
N ASN A 228 -9.17 -13.54 12.84
CA ASN A 228 -9.42 -12.14 13.20
C ASN A 228 -10.60 -12.03 14.16
N THR A 229 -10.52 -11.13 15.15
CA THR A 229 -11.41 -11.15 16.32
C THR A 229 -12.49 -10.07 16.35
N ALA A 230 -12.61 -9.24 15.32
CA ALA A 230 -13.70 -8.26 15.22
C ALA A 230 -15.07 -8.90 14.92
N SER A 231 -16.13 -8.08 14.94
CA SER A 231 -17.49 -8.52 14.57
C SER A 231 -17.66 -8.86 13.09
N ALA A 232 -16.71 -8.46 12.25
CA ALA A 232 -16.50 -9.04 10.93
C ALA A 232 -15.01 -8.95 10.51
N ALA A 233 -14.58 -9.75 9.54
CA ALA A 233 -13.25 -9.55 8.94
C ALA A 233 -13.22 -8.28 8.09
N ILE A 234 -14.23 -8.07 7.25
CA ILE A 234 -14.39 -6.86 6.42
C ILE A 234 -15.66 -6.12 6.85
N SER A 235 -15.58 -4.79 7.00
CA SER A 235 -16.75 -3.96 7.29
C SER A 235 -16.90 -2.84 6.26
N THR A 236 -18.12 -2.65 5.77
CA THR A 236 -18.47 -1.56 4.86
C THR A 236 -19.64 -0.74 5.38
N PHE A 237 -19.47 0.58 5.43
CA PHE A 237 -20.53 1.47 5.89
C PHE A 237 -20.45 2.87 5.28
N GLY A 238 -21.49 3.68 5.52
CA GLY A 238 -21.60 5.02 4.96
C GLY A 238 -22.14 5.05 3.52
N SER A 239 -22.46 6.26 3.05
CA SER A 239 -23.15 6.47 1.78
C SER A 239 -22.29 6.06 0.58
N GLY A 240 -22.72 5.06 -0.18
CA GLY A 240 -22.12 4.70 -1.48
C GLY A 240 -20.81 3.93 -1.43
N GLY A 241 -20.36 3.46 -0.25
CA GLY A 241 -19.23 2.53 -0.15
C GLY A 241 -19.69 1.08 -0.31
N MET A 242 -18.96 0.27 -1.08
CA MET A 242 -19.19 -1.17 -1.24
C MET A 242 -17.88 -1.89 -1.53
N VAL A 243 -17.59 -3.06 -0.96
CA VAL A 243 -16.41 -3.85 -1.40
C VAL A 243 -16.81 -4.86 -2.45
N SER A 244 -15.93 -5.14 -3.41
CA SER A 244 -16.02 -6.33 -4.26
C SER A 244 -15.03 -7.36 -3.76
N VAL A 245 -15.49 -8.55 -3.40
CA VAL A 245 -14.64 -9.62 -2.87
C VAL A 245 -14.69 -10.83 -3.79
N SER A 246 -13.53 -11.36 -4.21
CA SER A 246 -13.44 -12.60 -4.98
C SER A 246 -12.27 -13.47 -4.53
N ASP A 247 -12.32 -14.76 -4.84
CA ASP A 247 -11.17 -15.68 -4.72
C ASP A 247 -10.47 -15.61 -3.35
N SER A 248 -11.22 -15.34 -2.28
CA SER A 248 -10.67 -15.06 -0.95
C SER A 248 -11.13 -16.11 0.07
N LEU A 249 -10.23 -16.46 1.00
CA LEU A 249 -10.47 -17.42 2.06
C LEU A 249 -10.79 -16.70 3.37
N PHE A 250 -11.90 -17.09 4.00
CA PHE A 250 -12.27 -16.68 5.35
C PHE A 250 -12.30 -17.92 6.25
N CYS A 251 -11.42 -17.96 7.25
CA CYS A 251 -11.34 -19.09 8.14
C CYS A 251 -10.99 -18.71 9.57
N GLU A 252 -11.52 -19.44 10.55
CA GLU A 252 -11.25 -19.26 11.98
C GLU A 252 -11.52 -17.84 12.54
N ASN A 253 -12.17 -16.95 11.79
CA ASN A 253 -12.53 -15.61 12.27
C ASN A 253 -13.62 -15.72 13.36
N ALA A 254 -13.56 -14.83 14.35
CA ALA A 254 -14.46 -14.89 15.52
C ALA A 254 -15.93 -14.59 15.19
N ALA A 255 -16.19 -13.97 14.05
CA ALA A 255 -17.51 -13.51 13.64
C ALA A 255 -17.69 -13.62 12.12
N GLU A 256 -18.64 -12.84 11.58
CA GLU A 256 -19.02 -12.90 10.16
C GLU A 256 -17.85 -12.50 9.24
N ALA A 257 -17.84 -13.02 8.01
CA ALA A 257 -16.77 -12.65 7.07
C ALA A 257 -16.85 -11.17 6.65
N ILE A 258 -18.04 -10.71 6.28
CA ILE A 258 -18.27 -9.38 5.72
C ILE A 258 -19.55 -8.78 6.29
N GLU A 259 -19.45 -7.60 6.88
CA GLU A 259 -20.58 -6.80 7.33
C GLU A 259 -20.79 -5.59 6.39
N GLY A 260 -22.05 -5.34 6.00
CA GLY A 260 -22.43 -4.18 5.19
C GLY A 260 -22.59 -4.46 3.69
N PRO A 261 -22.73 -3.41 2.84
CA PRO A 261 -22.83 -3.58 1.39
C PRO A 261 -21.56 -4.17 0.76
N TRP A 262 -21.70 -5.27 0.03
CA TRP A 262 -20.61 -5.87 -0.75
C TRP A 262 -21.15 -6.57 -2.01
N GLN A 263 -20.24 -6.83 -2.94
CA GLN A 263 -20.47 -7.61 -4.15
C GLN A 263 -19.60 -8.87 -4.13
N ASP A 264 -20.24 -10.01 -4.37
CA ASP A 264 -19.57 -11.28 -4.56
C ASP A 264 -19.06 -11.38 -6.01
N GLY A 265 -17.75 -11.41 -6.17
CA GLY A 265 -17.06 -11.66 -7.43
C GLY A 265 -16.92 -13.14 -7.77
N GLY A 266 -17.29 -14.06 -6.85
CA GLY A 266 -17.11 -15.50 -6.96
C GLY A 266 -15.79 -15.99 -6.37
N GLY A 267 -15.64 -17.30 -6.19
CA GLY A 267 -14.40 -17.92 -5.69
C GLY A 267 -14.12 -17.76 -4.20
N ASN A 268 -14.99 -17.10 -3.45
CA ASN A 268 -14.83 -16.93 -2.00
C ASN A 268 -15.12 -18.22 -1.24
N GLU A 269 -14.23 -18.58 -0.31
CA GLU A 269 -14.34 -19.76 0.55
C GLU A 269 -14.53 -19.37 2.02
N TYR A 270 -15.43 -20.09 2.70
CA TYR A 270 -15.77 -19.84 4.10
C TYR A 270 -15.70 -21.18 4.86
N VAL A 271 -14.70 -21.35 5.71
CA VAL A 271 -14.45 -22.61 6.42
C VAL A 271 -14.17 -22.37 7.89
N ASP A 272 -14.70 -23.23 8.77
CA ASP A 272 -14.54 -23.05 10.22
C ASP A 272 -13.09 -23.27 10.69
N VAL A 273 -12.37 -24.15 10.00
CA VAL A 273 -10.96 -24.49 10.25
C VAL A 273 -10.20 -24.13 9.00
N CYS A 274 -9.13 -23.36 9.15
CA CYS A 274 -8.32 -22.98 8.01
C CYS A 274 -7.71 -24.24 7.36
N PRO A 275 -7.66 -24.31 6.02
CA PRO A 275 -6.84 -25.30 5.35
C PRO A 275 -5.43 -25.21 5.93
N VAL A 276 -4.84 -26.37 6.22
CA VAL A 276 -3.42 -26.41 6.53
C VAL A 276 -2.72 -25.99 5.24
N GLU A 277 -1.82 -25.01 5.34
CA GLU A 277 -0.86 -24.71 4.28
C GLU A 277 0.03 -25.94 4.15
N CYS A 278 -0.34 -26.87 3.28
CA CYS A 278 0.31 -28.17 3.13
C CYS A 278 1.59 -28.07 2.31
N ALA A 279 2.51 -27.22 2.73
CA ALA A 279 3.82 -27.12 2.09
C ALA A 279 4.59 -28.44 2.18
N GLY A 280 4.23 -29.32 3.12
CA GLY A 280 4.75 -30.68 3.23
C GLY A 280 4.15 -31.69 2.24
N ASP A 281 3.04 -31.42 1.54
CA ASP A 281 2.50 -32.32 0.50
C ASP A 281 3.18 -32.00 -0.85
N VAL A 282 4.46 -32.31 -0.91
CA VAL A 282 5.32 -32.03 -2.06
C VAL A 282 4.90 -32.83 -3.29
N THR A 283 4.26 -33.98 -3.10
CA THR A 283 3.77 -34.84 -4.17
C THR A 283 2.37 -34.45 -4.67
N GLY A 284 1.64 -33.64 -3.91
CA GLY A 284 0.28 -33.18 -4.21
C GLY A 284 -0.74 -34.30 -4.18
N ASP A 285 -0.52 -35.33 -3.36
CA ASP A 285 -1.37 -36.52 -3.29
C ASP A 285 -2.43 -36.47 -2.17
N GLY A 286 -2.44 -35.38 -1.41
CA GLY A 286 -3.37 -35.11 -0.32
C GLY A 286 -2.94 -35.72 1.01
N THR A 287 -1.73 -36.27 1.11
CA THR A 287 -1.19 -36.85 2.34
C THR A 287 0.28 -36.55 2.52
N ILE A 288 0.65 -35.99 3.68
CA ILE A 288 2.06 -35.71 3.99
C ILE A 288 2.68 -36.98 4.57
N ASP A 289 3.40 -37.72 3.74
CA ASP A 289 3.99 -39.00 4.13
C ASP A 289 5.43 -39.22 3.59
N VAL A 290 5.82 -40.49 3.55
CA VAL A 290 7.16 -40.87 3.07
C VAL A 290 7.39 -40.49 1.60
N SER A 291 6.33 -40.34 0.82
CA SER A 291 6.36 -39.95 -0.58
C SER A 291 6.89 -38.53 -0.74
N ASP A 292 6.41 -37.58 0.07
CA ASP A 292 6.86 -36.19 0.06
C ASP A 292 8.29 -36.06 0.56
N LEU A 293 8.63 -36.78 1.62
CA LEU A 293 9.98 -36.78 2.15
C LEU A 293 10.98 -37.33 1.13
N LEU A 294 10.57 -38.37 0.39
CA LEU A 294 11.38 -38.91 -0.68
C LEU A 294 11.46 -37.95 -1.87
N ALA A 295 10.42 -37.17 -2.19
CA ALA A 295 10.46 -36.15 -3.22
C ALA A 295 11.48 -35.05 -2.87
N VAL A 296 11.43 -34.53 -1.64
CA VAL A 296 12.40 -33.55 -1.10
C VAL A 296 13.83 -34.07 -1.16
N ILE A 297 14.05 -35.32 -0.72
CA ILE A 297 15.39 -35.94 -0.72
C ILE A 297 15.88 -36.23 -2.15
N ALA A 298 14.99 -36.63 -3.05
CA ALA A 298 15.34 -36.96 -4.44
C ALA A 298 15.86 -35.74 -5.21
N ASP A 299 15.25 -34.58 -4.98
CA ASP A 299 15.60 -33.31 -5.63
C ASP A 299 16.33 -32.35 -4.66
N TRP A 300 17.14 -32.92 -3.76
CA TRP A 300 17.89 -32.17 -2.76
C TRP A 300 18.90 -31.20 -3.37
N GLY A 301 18.82 -29.93 -2.96
CA GLY A 301 19.66 -28.84 -3.41
C GLY A 301 19.15 -28.09 -4.65
N ASN A 302 18.06 -28.55 -5.28
CA ASN A 302 17.27 -27.81 -6.27
C ASN A 302 16.00 -28.61 -6.68
N PRO A 303 14.78 -28.17 -6.31
CA PRO A 303 14.46 -26.90 -5.66
C PRO A 303 14.60 -26.94 -4.13
N TYR A 304 14.76 -28.12 -3.53
CA TYR A 304 14.55 -28.28 -2.10
C TYR A 304 15.78 -28.12 -1.23
N ASP A 305 15.57 -27.68 0.01
CA ASP A 305 16.60 -27.59 1.04
C ASP A 305 16.13 -28.13 2.40
N VAL A 306 16.86 -27.77 3.46
CA VAL A 306 16.56 -28.21 4.82
C VAL A 306 15.25 -27.65 5.37
N GLY A 307 14.78 -26.51 4.86
CA GLY A 307 13.46 -25.96 5.16
C GLY A 307 12.37 -26.92 4.73
N ASP A 308 12.36 -27.31 3.46
CA ASP A 308 11.36 -28.25 2.91
C ASP A 308 11.36 -29.59 3.64
N LEU A 309 12.56 -30.09 4.00
CA LEU A 309 12.69 -31.32 4.78
C LEU A 309 12.01 -31.21 6.14
N LEU A 310 12.21 -30.08 6.82
CA LEU A 310 11.63 -29.83 8.14
C LEU A 310 10.13 -29.57 8.03
N THR A 311 9.65 -28.99 6.94
CA THR A 311 8.22 -28.84 6.63
C THR A 311 7.54 -30.20 6.53
N VAL A 312 8.04 -31.10 5.66
CA VAL A 312 7.47 -32.46 5.52
C VAL A 312 7.49 -33.23 6.84
N ILE A 313 8.60 -33.16 7.59
CA ILE A 313 8.72 -33.85 8.88
C ILE A 313 7.81 -33.22 9.95
N GLY A 314 7.63 -31.90 9.92
CA GLY A 314 6.81 -31.14 10.86
C GLY A 314 5.32 -31.42 10.69
N GLU A 315 4.88 -31.61 9.45
CA GLU A 315 3.48 -31.84 9.07
C GLU A 315 3.16 -33.34 8.85
N TRP A 316 4.05 -34.23 9.31
CA TRP A 316 3.99 -35.66 9.00
C TRP A 316 2.67 -36.33 9.45
N GLY A 317 1.97 -36.93 8.48
CA GLY A 317 0.72 -37.65 8.70
C GLY A 317 -0.52 -36.75 8.77
N GLU A 318 -0.38 -35.45 8.49
CA GLU A 318 -1.51 -34.57 8.28
C GLU A 318 -2.20 -34.89 6.95
N ALA A 319 -3.53 -34.80 6.94
CA ALA A 319 -4.34 -34.99 5.74
C ALA A 319 -4.51 -33.62 5.07
N CYS A 320 -4.15 -33.54 3.79
CA CYS A 320 -4.20 -32.33 2.99
C CYS A 320 -5.40 -32.41 2.04
N PRO A 321 -6.43 -31.57 2.23
CA PRO A 321 -7.61 -31.56 1.37
C PRO A 321 -7.33 -31.03 -0.05
#